data_AF-A0A8S0R537-F1
#
_entry.id   AF-A0A8S0R537-F1
#
_cell.length_a   1.000
_cell.length_b   1.000
_cell.length_c   1.000
_cell.angle_alpha   90.00
_cell.angle_beta   90.00
_cell.angle_gamma   90.00
#
_symmetry.space_group_name_H-M   'P 1'
#
loop_
_entity.id
_entity.type
_entity.pdbx_description
1 polymer ?
#
loop_
_entity_poly.entity_id
_entity_poly.type
_entity_poly.pdbx_seq_one_letter_code
_entity_poly.pdbx_strand_id
1 'polypeptide(L)'
;MGKVVAVAAVVCTAAVCAAAVLVTRHRMKSSRKWTKAEAILRELEEECGTPTGKLLQVADAMTVEMHAGLASEGGSKLKMLISYVDNLPTGDEKGVFYALDLGGTNFRVLRVQLGGKEKRVVKKESEELSIPPHLMVGSSHVSVSSAILSV
;
A
#
# COMPACT_ATOMS: atom_id res chain seq x y z
N MET A 1 -51.87 -9.62 54.22
CA MET A 1 -51.39 -8.69 53.17
C MET A 1 -49.95 -8.21 53.37
N GLY A 2 -49.49 -7.89 54.59
CA GLY A 2 -48.13 -7.33 54.81
C GLY A 2 -46.93 -8.20 54.37
N LYS A 3 -47.03 -9.54 54.46
CA LYS A 3 -45.92 -10.45 54.07
C LYS A 3 -45.67 -10.48 52.55
N VAL A 4 -46.71 -10.33 51.72
CA VAL A 4 -46.59 -10.39 50.26
C VAL A 4 -45.94 -9.11 49.70
N VAL A 5 -46.29 -7.95 50.27
CA VAL A 5 -45.70 -6.66 49.89
C VAL A 5 -44.22 -6.58 50.27
N ALA A 6 -43.86 -7.10 51.45
CA ALA A 6 -42.46 -7.17 51.88
C ALA A 6 -41.61 -8.05 50.96
N VAL A 7 -42.11 -9.23 50.56
CA VAL A 7 -41.41 -10.12 49.63
C VAL A 7 -41.25 -9.48 48.24
N ALA A 8 -42.30 -8.83 47.72
CA ALA A 8 -42.22 -8.15 46.42
C ALA A 8 -41.19 -6.99 46.43
N ALA A 9 -41.14 -6.20 47.50
CA ALA A 9 -40.17 -5.11 47.64
C ALA A 9 -38.71 -5.62 47.72
N VAL A 10 -38.47 -6.73 48.43
CA VAL A 10 -37.15 -7.38 48.53
C VAL A 10 -36.71 -7.96 47.18
N VAL A 11 -37.63 -8.57 46.41
CA VAL A 11 -37.33 -9.11 45.09
C VAL A 11 -37.01 -7.99 44.09
N CYS A 12 -37.79 -6.91 44.07
CA CYS A 12 -37.54 -5.76 43.19
C CYS A 12 -36.20 -5.07 43.51
N THR A 13 -35.89 -4.86 44.79
CA THR A 13 -34.61 -4.25 45.19
C THR A 13 -33.42 -5.14 44.81
N ALA A 14 -33.50 -6.45 45.04
CA ALA A 14 -32.47 -7.40 44.61
C ALA A 14 -32.26 -7.40 43.09
N ALA A 15 -33.34 -7.36 42.30
CA ALA A 15 -33.27 -7.32 40.84
C ALA A 15 -32.63 -6.02 40.31
N VAL A 16 -32.98 -4.86 40.89
CA VAL A 16 -32.38 -3.56 40.53
C VAL A 16 -30.89 -3.53 40.88
N CYS A 17 -30.51 -4.03 42.06
CA CYS A 17 -29.11 -4.14 42.45
C CYS A 17 -28.33 -5.05 41.49
N ALA A 18 -28.89 -6.21 41.10
CA ALA A 18 -28.25 -7.11 40.14
C ALA A 18 -28.08 -6.46 38.76
N ALA A 19 -29.10 -5.76 38.25
CA ALA A 19 -29.02 -5.03 36.98
C ALA A 19 -27.96 -3.92 37.02
N ALA A 20 -27.90 -3.15 38.11
CA ALA A 20 -26.87 -2.12 38.31
C ALA A 20 -25.45 -2.72 38.34
N VAL A 21 -25.26 -3.87 38.98
CA VAL A 21 -23.97 -4.59 38.99
C VAL A 21 -23.59 -5.09 37.59
N LEU A 22 -24.54 -5.60 36.81
CA LEU A 22 -24.27 -6.04 35.44
C LEU A 22 -23.93 -4.85 34.52
N VAL A 23 -24.66 -3.74 34.62
CA VAL A 23 -24.39 -2.53 33.84
C VAL A 23 -23.03 -1.94 34.21
N THR A 24 -22.69 -1.84 35.49
CA THR A 24 -21.36 -1.34 35.94
C THR A 24 -20.23 -2.26 35.47
N ARG A 25 -20.38 -3.60 35.59
CA ARG A 25 -19.41 -4.57 35.05
C ARG A 25 -19.26 -4.46 33.53
N HIS A 26 -20.36 -4.29 32.80
CA HIS A 26 -20.33 -4.11 31.36
C HIS A 26 -19.63 -2.80 30.97
N ARG A 27 -19.93 -1.69 31.65
CA ARG A 27 -19.26 -0.40 31.46
C ARG A 27 -17.77 -0.49 31.80
N MET A 28 -17.39 -1.17 32.88
CA MET A 28 -15.98 -1.41 33.23
C MET A 28 -15.26 -2.28 32.20
N LYS A 29 -15.90 -3.35 31.70
CA LYS A 29 -15.32 -4.20 30.65
C LYS A 29 -15.17 -3.45 29.32
N SER A 30 -16.17 -2.66 28.95
CA SER A 30 -16.13 -1.78 27.77
C SER A 30 -15.03 -0.73 27.92
N SER A 31 -14.96 -0.04 29.06
CA SER A 31 -13.91 0.94 29.38
C SER A 31 -12.51 0.32 29.29
N ARG A 32 -12.29 -0.87 29.87
CA ARG A 32 -11.01 -1.60 29.75
C ARG A 32 -10.66 -1.94 28.31
N LYS A 33 -11.63 -2.29 27.47
CA LYS A 33 -11.39 -2.53 26.04
C LYS A 33 -10.98 -1.25 25.33
N TRP A 34 -11.66 -0.14 25.60
CA TRP A 34 -11.32 1.17 25.04
C TRP A 34 -9.94 1.66 25.48
N THR A 35 -9.57 1.48 26.75
CA THR A 35 -8.22 1.80 27.23
C THR A 35 -7.14 0.98 26.53
N LYS A 36 -7.40 -0.32 26.26
CA LYS A 36 -6.47 -1.15 25.48
C LYS A 36 -6.38 -0.69 24.03
N ALA A 37 -7.50 -0.38 23.40
CA ALA A 37 -7.52 0.12 22.02
C ALA A 37 -6.78 1.46 21.89
N GLU A 38 -7.01 2.38 22.83
CA GLU A 38 -6.30 3.67 22.90
C GLU A 38 -4.79 3.48 23.06
N ALA A 39 -4.36 2.53 23.90
CA ALA A 39 -2.93 2.22 24.06
C ALA A 39 -2.32 1.71 22.74
N ILE A 40 -3.00 0.79 22.05
CA ILE A 40 -2.54 0.28 20.75
C ILE A 40 -2.47 1.41 19.70
N LEU A 41 -3.46 2.30 19.68
CA LEU A 41 -3.47 3.42 18.73
C LEU A 41 -2.33 4.41 18.99
N ARG A 42 -2.02 4.68 20.26
CA ARG A 42 -0.89 5.55 20.63
C ARG A 42 0.45 4.96 20.24
N GLU A 43 0.65 3.67 20.51
CA GLU A 43 1.85 2.94 20.09
C GLU A 43 2.00 2.97 18.56
N LEU A 44 0.92 2.72 17.83
CA LEU A 44 0.93 2.80 16.37
C LEU A 44 1.24 4.21 15.87
N GLU A 45 0.63 5.24 16.45
CA GLU A 45 0.87 6.65 16.09
C GLU A 45 2.34 7.03 16.31
N GLU A 46 2.93 6.59 17.42
CA GLU A 46 4.33 6.84 17.75
C GLU A 46 5.29 6.09 16.80
N GLU A 47 5.08 4.79 16.59
CA GLU A 47 5.94 3.96 15.75
C GLU A 47 5.87 4.36 14.27
N CYS A 48 4.67 4.70 13.79
CA CYS A 48 4.43 5.17 12.42
C CYS A 48 4.68 6.68 12.26
N GLY A 49 5.05 7.37 13.35
CA GLY A 49 5.45 8.76 13.33
C GLY A 49 6.60 8.98 12.34
N THR A 50 6.38 9.90 11.41
CA THR A 50 7.34 10.30 10.36
C THR A 50 7.66 11.79 10.43
N PRO A 51 8.23 12.28 11.55
CA PRO A 51 8.63 13.68 11.64
C PRO A 51 9.70 14.00 10.59
N THR A 52 9.78 15.26 10.17
CA THR A 52 10.69 15.70 9.11
C THR A 52 12.14 15.25 9.32
N GLY A 53 12.64 15.28 10.56
CA GLY A 53 14.00 14.82 10.87
C GLY A 53 14.24 13.34 10.53
N LYS A 54 13.26 12.46 10.78
CA LYS A 54 13.33 11.04 10.42
C LYS A 54 13.25 10.84 8.91
N LEU A 55 12.43 11.63 8.22
CA LEU A 55 12.33 11.60 6.75
C LEU A 55 13.65 12.04 6.08
N LEU A 56 14.33 13.04 6.64
CA LEU A 56 15.66 13.46 6.17
C LEU A 56 16.69 12.33 6.34
N GLN A 57 16.71 11.66 7.50
CA GLN A 57 17.58 10.48 7.70
C GLN A 57 17.30 9.35 6.71
N VAL A 58 16.02 9.12 6.37
CA VAL A 58 15.64 8.12 5.35
C VAL A 58 16.13 8.54 3.96
N ALA A 59 16.00 9.82 3.61
CA ALA A 59 16.50 10.35 2.34
C ALA A 59 18.03 10.20 2.24
N ASP A 60 18.77 10.57 3.29
CA ASP A 60 20.23 10.44 3.34
C ASP A 60 20.66 8.98 3.20
N ALA A 61 20.00 8.05 3.92
CA ALA A 61 20.26 6.62 3.81
C ALA A 61 19.97 6.09 2.39
N MET A 62 18.89 6.57 1.75
CA MET A 62 18.58 6.22 0.37
C MET A 62 19.67 6.69 -0.60
N THR A 63 20.19 7.91 -0.42
CA THR A 63 21.32 8.43 -1.21
C THR A 63 22.57 7.57 -1.05
N VAL A 64 22.89 7.13 0.18
CA VAL A 64 24.02 6.21 0.43
C VAL A 64 23.82 4.89 -0.32
N GLU A 65 22.65 4.27 -0.22
CA GLU A 65 22.34 3.02 -0.93
C GLU A 65 22.38 3.18 -2.46
N MET A 66 21.97 4.33 -2.99
CA MET A 66 22.07 4.63 -4.43
C MET A 66 23.53 4.68 -4.88
N HIS A 67 24.39 5.37 -4.13
CA HIS A 67 25.82 5.42 -4.44
C HIS A 67 26.47 4.03 -4.38
N ALA A 68 26.15 3.23 -3.36
CA ALA A 68 26.67 1.87 -3.24
C ALA A 68 26.19 0.96 -4.38
N GLY A 69 24.93 1.08 -4.81
CA GLY A 69 24.38 0.32 -5.94
C GLY A 69 24.96 0.71 -7.30
N LEU A 70 25.32 1.99 -7.48
CA LEU A 70 26.00 2.47 -8.69
C LEU A 70 27.50 2.11 -8.74
N ALA A 71 28.15 1.96 -7.58
CA ALA A 71 29.58 1.66 -7.51
C ALA A 71 29.91 0.21 -7.92
N SER A 72 29.00 -0.73 -7.69
CA SER A 72 29.18 -2.14 -8.05
C SER A 72 27.87 -2.90 -8.07
N GLU A 73 27.76 -3.90 -8.94
CA GLU A 73 26.60 -4.80 -8.95
C GLU A 73 26.49 -5.54 -7.61
N GLY A 74 25.31 -5.48 -6.99
CA GLY A 74 25.07 -6.04 -5.66
C GLY A 74 25.66 -5.24 -4.50
N GLY A 75 26.21 -4.04 -4.75
CA GLY A 75 26.79 -3.17 -3.71
C GLY A 75 25.80 -2.61 -2.69
N SER A 76 24.50 -2.66 -2.98
CA SER A 76 23.44 -2.25 -2.05
C SER A 76 22.14 -3.03 -2.30
N LYS A 77 21.12 -2.79 -1.48
CA LYS A 77 19.78 -3.36 -1.71
C LYS A 77 19.06 -2.70 -2.90
N LEU A 78 19.46 -1.48 -3.25
CA LEU A 78 19.02 -0.80 -4.48
C LEU A 78 19.86 -1.31 -5.65
N LYS A 79 19.22 -2.05 -6.57
CA LYS A 79 19.92 -2.70 -7.69
C LYS A 79 20.56 -1.73 -8.68
N MET A 80 20.07 -0.49 -8.77
CA MET A 80 20.55 0.54 -9.69
C MET A 80 20.82 0.03 -11.11
N LEU A 81 19.87 -0.73 -11.68
CA LEU A 81 20.02 -1.39 -12.98
C LEU A 81 20.16 -0.36 -14.11
N ILE A 82 21.07 -0.64 -15.05
CA ILE A 82 21.24 0.15 -16.28
C ILE A 82 20.01 -0.05 -17.18
N SER A 83 19.35 1.04 -17.57
CA SER A 83 18.15 1.02 -18.41
C SER A 83 18.44 0.95 -19.91
N TYR A 84 19.70 1.23 -20.32
CA TYR A 84 20.11 1.44 -21.71
C TYR A 84 19.39 2.62 -22.41
N VAL A 85 18.81 3.54 -21.64
CA VAL A 85 18.19 4.76 -22.14
C VAL A 85 19.13 5.94 -21.92
N ASP A 86 19.94 6.24 -22.94
CA ASP A 86 20.92 7.33 -22.87
C ASP A 86 20.33 8.70 -23.28
N ASN A 87 19.26 8.68 -24.08
CA ASN A 87 18.59 9.87 -24.59
C ASN A 87 17.10 9.85 -24.23
N LEU A 88 16.65 10.87 -23.51
CA LEU A 88 15.24 11.08 -23.21
C LEU A 88 14.53 11.75 -24.40
N PRO A 89 13.20 11.56 -24.53
CA PRO A 89 12.43 12.21 -25.59
C PRO A 89 12.63 13.72 -25.61
N THR A 90 12.88 14.28 -26.80
CA THR A 90 13.12 15.73 -26.99
C THR A 90 11.82 16.48 -27.26
N GLY A 91 10.81 15.77 -27.76
CA GLY A 91 9.57 16.35 -28.26
C GLY A 91 9.55 16.62 -29.76
N ASP A 92 10.65 16.38 -30.47
CA ASP A 92 10.72 16.52 -31.92
C ASP A 92 10.20 15.26 -32.66
N GLU A 93 9.82 14.23 -31.91
CA GLU A 93 9.37 12.95 -32.45
C GLU A 93 8.11 13.13 -33.30
N LYS A 94 8.10 12.47 -34.44
CA LYS A 94 7.00 12.51 -35.41
C LYS A 94 6.70 11.09 -35.87
N GLY A 95 5.42 10.81 -36.13
CA GLY A 95 4.98 9.51 -36.63
C GLY A 95 3.99 8.82 -35.69
N VAL A 96 3.69 7.56 -36.01
CA VAL A 96 2.78 6.73 -35.21
C VAL A 96 3.62 5.69 -34.48
N PHE A 97 3.48 5.65 -33.16
CA PHE A 97 4.16 4.73 -32.26
C PHE A 97 3.13 3.89 -31.52
N TYR A 98 3.50 2.65 -31.20
CA TYR A 98 2.71 1.77 -30.37
C TYR A 98 3.47 1.48 -29.08
N ALA A 99 2.76 1.28 -27.99
CA ALA A 99 3.33 0.83 -26.73
C ALA A 99 2.47 -0.30 -26.14
N LEU A 100 3.15 -1.24 -25.50
CA LEU A 100 2.54 -2.30 -24.72
C LEU A 100 2.99 -2.12 -23.27
N ASP A 101 2.02 -2.00 -22.39
CA ASP A 101 2.22 -1.87 -20.95
C ASP A 101 1.67 -3.14 -20.28
N LEU A 102 2.57 -4.04 -19.88
CA LEU A 102 2.22 -5.28 -19.19
C LEU A 102 2.31 -5.05 -17.68
N GLY A 103 1.16 -4.88 -17.04
CA GLY A 103 1.05 -4.80 -15.60
C GLY A 103 0.93 -6.18 -14.95
N GLY A 104 0.55 -6.19 -13.66
CA GLY A 104 0.30 -7.43 -12.93
C GLY A 104 -0.97 -8.14 -13.40
N THR A 105 -2.12 -7.47 -13.32
CA THR A 105 -3.45 -8.08 -13.60
C THR A 105 -4.03 -7.68 -14.96
N ASN A 106 -3.58 -6.57 -15.52
CA ASN A 106 -4.05 -6.03 -16.79
C ASN A 106 -2.85 -5.77 -17.71
N PHE A 107 -3.15 -5.66 -18.99
CA PHE A 107 -2.24 -5.03 -19.94
C PHE A 107 -2.96 -3.97 -20.75
N ARG A 108 -2.18 -3.05 -21.30
CA ARG A 108 -2.69 -1.94 -22.11
C ARG A 108 -1.92 -1.82 -23.40
N VAL A 109 -2.65 -1.71 -24.50
CA VAL A 109 -2.10 -1.41 -25.82
C VAL A 109 -2.39 0.05 -26.13
N LEU A 110 -1.36 0.81 -26.46
CA LEU A 110 -1.47 2.23 -26.80
C LEU A 110 -1.00 2.46 -28.23
N ARG A 111 -1.70 3.36 -28.92
CA ARG A 111 -1.28 3.93 -30.19
C ARG A 111 -1.21 5.45 -30.04
N VAL A 112 -0.06 6.04 -30.35
CA VAL A 112 0.18 7.47 -30.21
C VAL A 112 0.69 8.02 -31.54
N GLN A 113 0.03 9.07 -32.04
CA GLN A 113 0.50 9.85 -33.18
C GLN A 113 1.19 11.12 -32.67
N LEU A 114 2.48 11.25 -32.94
CA LEU A 114 3.32 12.39 -32.58
C LEU A 114 3.51 13.31 -33.79
N GLY A 115 3.44 14.62 -33.55
CA GLY A 115 3.52 15.67 -34.57
C GLY A 115 4.72 16.61 -34.41
N GLY A 116 5.71 16.23 -33.60
CA GLY A 116 6.89 17.04 -33.30
C GLY A 116 6.61 18.19 -32.32
N LYS A 117 7.57 19.10 -32.19
CA LYS A 117 7.66 20.09 -31.10
C LYS A 117 6.43 20.99 -30.89
N GLU A 118 5.74 21.33 -31.97
CA GLU A 118 4.56 22.19 -31.89
C GLU A 118 3.30 21.38 -31.57
N LYS A 119 3.05 20.33 -32.36
CA LYS A 119 1.80 19.55 -32.29
C LYS A 119 1.81 18.50 -31.18
N ARG A 120 2.99 18.12 -30.67
CA ARG A 120 3.21 17.11 -29.63
C ARG A 120 2.41 15.84 -29.91
N VAL A 121 1.53 15.43 -29.00
CA VAL A 121 0.62 14.30 -29.20
C VAL A 121 -0.60 14.77 -29.99
N VAL A 122 -0.71 14.32 -31.25
CA VAL A 122 -1.82 14.63 -32.15
C VAL A 122 -3.03 13.75 -31.86
N LYS A 123 -2.79 12.45 -31.63
CA LYS A 123 -3.85 11.46 -31.35
C LYS A 123 -3.32 10.39 -30.42
N LYS A 124 -4.16 9.94 -29.49
CA LYS A 124 -3.88 8.83 -28.58
C LYS A 124 -5.09 7.89 -28.53
N GLU A 125 -4.85 6.62 -28.75
CA GLU A 125 -5.83 5.54 -28.60
C GLU A 125 -5.26 4.53 -27.61
N SER A 126 -6.11 3.96 -26.77
CA SER A 126 -5.71 3.05 -25.71
C SER A 126 -6.80 2.04 -25.45
N GLU A 127 -6.41 0.79 -25.30
CA GLU A 127 -7.28 -0.31 -24.90
C GLU A 127 -6.63 -1.05 -23.73
N GLU A 128 -7.37 -1.22 -22.64
CA GLU A 128 -6.94 -1.97 -21.46
C GLU A 128 -7.74 -3.26 -21.34
N LEU A 129 -7.03 -4.35 -21.09
CA LEU A 129 -7.58 -5.70 -21.05
C LEU A 129 -7.08 -6.41 -19.81
N SER A 130 -7.96 -7.17 -19.16
CA SER A 130 -7.58 -8.02 -18.03
C SER A 130 -6.95 -9.31 -18.51
N ILE A 131 -5.89 -9.73 -17.81
CA ILE A 131 -5.21 -10.99 -18.05
C ILE A 131 -5.98 -12.09 -17.32
N PRO A 132 -6.45 -13.15 -18.02
CA PRO A 132 -7.07 -14.28 -17.37
C PRO A 132 -6.17 -14.88 -16.27
N PRO A 133 -6.70 -15.18 -15.06
CA PRO A 133 -5.86 -15.60 -13.93
C PRO A 133 -4.99 -16.84 -14.19
N HIS A 134 -5.45 -17.77 -15.03
CA HIS A 134 -4.68 -18.96 -15.39
C HIS A 134 -3.48 -18.68 -16.30
N LEU A 135 -3.40 -17.49 -16.90
CA LEU A 135 -2.25 -17.01 -17.66
C LEU A 135 -1.29 -16.15 -16.82
N MET A 136 -1.67 -15.80 -15.58
CA MET A 136 -0.85 -15.02 -14.65
C MET A 136 0.12 -15.90 -13.84
N VAL A 137 0.15 -17.20 -14.10
CA VAL A 137 1.00 -18.17 -13.40
C VAL A 137 2.09 -18.69 -14.33
N GLY A 138 3.35 -18.63 -13.88
CA GLY A 138 4.51 -19.20 -14.57
C GLY A 138 5.39 -19.99 -13.60
N SER A 139 6.07 -21.02 -14.07
CA SER A 139 7.07 -21.72 -13.25
C SER A 139 8.33 -20.85 -13.12
N SER A 140 8.88 -20.75 -11.91
CA SER A 140 10.01 -19.88 -11.56
C SER A 140 11.37 -20.31 -12.13
N HIS A 141 11.40 -21.21 -13.11
CA HIS A 141 12.62 -21.88 -13.57
C HIS A 141 13.51 -21.06 -14.52
N VAL A 142 13.10 -19.83 -14.87
CA VAL A 142 13.88 -18.94 -15.74
C VAL A 142 14.19 -17.65 -14.98
N SER A 143 15.44 -17.55 -14.49
CA SER A 143 15.98 -16.27 -14.03
C SER A 143 16.02 -15.29 -15.20
N VAL A 144 15.19 -14.26 -15.14
CA VAL A 144 15.11 -13.18 -16.15
C VAL A 144 16.46 -12.45 -16.33
N SER A 145 17.36 -12.53 -15.34
CA SER A 145 18.73 -12.00 -15.47
C SER A 145 19.55 -12.65 -16.58
N SER A 146 19.28 -13.90 -16.97
CA SER A 146 20.10 -14.59 -17.98
C SER A 146 19.63 -14.38 -19.42
N ALA A 147 18.44 -13.82 -19.63
CA ALA A 147 17.85 -13.66 -20.97
C ALA A 147 18.17 -12.30 -21.63
N ILE A 148 18.50 -11.27 -20.83
CA ILE A 148 18.74 -9.90 -21.34
C ILE A 148 20.22 -9.69 -21.74
N LEU A 149 21.15 -10.54 -21.27
CA LEU A 149 22.58 -10.46 -21.64
C LEU A 149 22.96 -11.21 -22.94
N SER A 150 21.97 -11.72 -23.67
CA SER A 150 22.19 -12.58 -24.86
C SER A 150 21.84 -11.91 -26.20
N VAL A 151 21.63 -10.60 -26.23
CA VAL A 151 21.35 -9.84 -27.47
C VAL A 151 22.36 -8.73 -27.64
#